data_AF-A0A2D5Z1C3-F1
#
_entry.id   AF-A0A2D5Z1C3-F1
#
_cell.length_a   1.000
_cell.length_b   1.000
_cell.length_c   1.000
_cell.angle_alpha   90.00
_cell.angle_beta   90.00
_cell.angle_gamma   90.00
#
_symmetry.space_group_name_H-M   'P 1'
#
loop_
_entity.id
_entity.type
_entity.pdbx_description
1 polymer ?
#
loop_
_entity_poly.entity_id
_entity_poly.type
_entity_poly.pdbx_seq_one_letter_code
_entity_poly.pdbx_strand_id
1 'polypeptide(L)'
;MAAVAALTIIATISWIATRTDAEHHEAKAPSLHEIMETMDDPFRSLRRQLKDPQKNEASLEVVRELQKKTLVAAGFNPSMMESVIEKKRPRFLLEYKRKMVALLNGLLDVEEALIFSDNAKAYEAYRKIGKVRREGHEQFQEEEEEEED
;
A
#
# COMPACT_ATOMS: atom_id res chain seq x y z
N MET A 1 -16.87 51.84 -33.62
CA MET A 1 -16.08 52.98 -34.11
C MET A 1 -15.70 53.84 -32.92
N ALA A 2 -14.40 54.17 -32.83
CA ALA A 2 -13.73 55.16 -31.95
C ALA A 2 -13.85 54.92 -30.43
N ALA A 3 -12.79 54.52 -29.71
CA ALA A 3 -11.48 55.18 -29.46
C ALA A 3 -11.64 56.36 -28.47
N VAL A 4 -11.22 56.25 -27.20
CA VAL A 4 -9.86 56.30 -26.60
C VAL A 4 -9.71 57.63 -25.86
N ALA A 5 -9.32 57.55 -24.58
CA ALA A 5 -8.32 58.38 -23.89
C ALA A 5 -8.64 58.41 -22.38
N ALA A 6 -7.72 58.44 -21.43
CA ALA A 6 -6.29 58.18 -21.34
C ALA A 6 -5.98 58.41 -19.85
N LEU A 7 -5.22 57.55 -19.17
CA LEU A 7 -4.47 57.99 -17.99
C LEU A 7 -3.29 57.05 -17.75
N THR A 8 -2.10 57.57 -17.97
CA THR A 8 -0.79 56.97 -17.67
C THR A 8 -0.50 57.05 -16.19
N ILE A 9 -0.13 55.94 -15.54
CA ILE A 9 0.68 55.94 -14.32
C ILE A 9 1.74 54.84 -14.42
N ILE A 10 2.99 55.28 -14.37
CA ILE A 10 4.21 54.47 -14.25
C ILE A 10 4.21 53.87 -12.84
N ALA A 11 4.28 52.54 -12.74
CA ALA A 11 4.58 51.86 -11.49
C ALA A 11 5.68 50.81 -11.75
N THR A 12 6.89 51.20 -11.38
CA THR A 12 8.05 50.35 -11.15
C THR A 12 7.67 49.19 -10.24
N ILE A 13 7.71 47.94 -10.74
CA ILE A 13 7.68 46.75 -9.89
C ILE A 13 8.97 45.97 -10.14
N SER A 14 9.94 46.35 -9.32
CA SER A 14 10.83 45.46 -8.58
C SER A 14 11.07 44.08 -9.17
N TRP A 15 12.31 43.88 -9.64
CA TRP A 15 12.91 42.56 -9.83
C TRP A 15 13.10 41.92 -8.44
N ILE A 16 12.04 41.31 -7.89
CA ILE A 16 12.16 40.43 -6.73
C ILE A 16 12.58 39.07 -7.28
N ALA A 17 13.87 38.80 -7.10
CA ALA A 17 14.39 37.45 -7.07
C ALA A 17 13.64 36.67 -5.97
N THR A 18 12.66 35.88 -6.37
CA THR A 18 12.32 34.66 -5.64
C THR A 18 12.91 33.52 -6.45
N ARG A 19 14.17 33.22 -6.15
CA ARG A 19 14.71 31.90 -6.39
C ARG A 19 13.92 30.99 -5.45
N THR A 20 12.81 30.43 -5.93
CA THR A 20 12.31 29.20 -5.36
C THR A 20 13.37 28.17 -5.70
N ASP A 21 14.31 27.95 -4.78
CA ASP A 21 14.92 26.64 -4.64
C ASP A 21 13.77 25.70 -4.24
N ALA A 22 12.98 25.32 -5.24
CA ALA A 22 12.18 24.12 -5.18
C ALA A 22 13.22 23.00 -5.12
N GLU A 23 13.62 22.67 -3.89
CA GLU A 23 14.25 21.39 -3.63
C GLU A 23 13.28 20.34 -4.18
N HIS A 24 13.59 19.86 -5.38
CA HIS A 24 13.04 18.65 -5.92
C HIS A 24 13.55 17.51 -5.03
N HIS A 25 12.93 17.34 -3.86
CA HIS A 25 12.91 16.05 -3.19
C HIS A 25 12.12 15.14 -4.12
N GLU A 26 12.85 14.50 -5.04
CA GLU A 26 12.33 13.45 -5.88
C GLU A 26 11.87 12.34 -4.92
N ALA A 27 10.57 12.34 -4.60
CA ALA A 27 9.98 11.36 -3.70
C ALA A 27 10.23 9.99 -4.32
N LYS A 28 11.18 9.24 -3.75
CA LYS A 28 11.52 7.89 -4.19
C LYS A 28 10.23 7.06 -4.16
N ALA A 29 9.94 6.36 -5.25
CA ALA A 29 8.81 5.45 -5.29
C ALA A 29 8.96 4.43 -4.15
N PRO A 30 7.88 4.13 -3.39
CA PRO A 30 7.95 3.23 -2.26
C PRO A 30 8.36 1.83 -2.73
N SER A 31 9.23 1.20 -1.95
CA SER A 31 9.65 -0.19 -2.10
C SER A 31 8.55 -1.16 -1.68
N LEU A 32 8.70 -2.43 -2.06
CA LEU A 32 7.80 -3.50 -1.62
C LEU A 32 7.78 -3.63 -0.09
N HIS A 33 8.94 -3.54 0.55
CA HIS A 33 9.06 -3.63 2.00
C HIS A 33 8.27 -2.51 2.69
N GLU A 34 8.47 -1.26 2.28
CA GLU A 34 7.72 -0.10 2.83
C GLU A 34 6.21 -0.27 2.59
N ILE A 35 5.77 -0.76 1.43
CA ILE A 35 4.34 -1.02 1.20
C ILE A 35 3.81 -2.06 2.20
N MET A 36 4.52 -3.18 2.38
CA MET A 36 4.11 -4.25 3.31
C MET A 36 4.11 -3.79 4.76
N GLU A 37 5.11 -3.00 5.18
CA GLU A 37 5.18 -2.40 6.51
C GLU A 37 3.95 -1.51 6.77
N THR A 38 3.57 -0.67 5.81
CA THR A 38 2.38 0.19 5.94
C THR A 38 1.05 -0.58 6.01
N MET A 39 1.06 -1.91 5.78
CA MET A 39 -0.13 -2.75 5.94
C MET A 39 -0.29 -3.30 7.37
N ASP A 40 0.74 -3.28 8.21
CA ASP A 40 0.71 -3.93 9.52
C ASP A 40 -0.28 -3.29 10.49
N ASP A 41 -0.29 -1.97 10.59
CA ASP A 41 -1.23 -1.26 11.45
C ASP A 41 -2.69 -1.40 10.98
N PRO A 42 -3.01 -1.28 9.68
CA PRO A 42 -4.32 -1.66 9.16
C PRO A 42 -4.74 -3.09 9.52
N PHE A 43 -3.85 -4.09 9.42
CA PHE A 43 -4.16 -5.46 9.84
C PHE A 43 -4.44 -5.57 11.34
N ARG A 44 -3.63 -4.91 12.18
CA ARG A 44 -3.84 -4.87 13.65
C ARG A 44 -5.16 -4.18 14.00
N SER A 45 -5.48 -3.09 13.33
CA SER A 45 -6.73 -2.34 13.49
C SER A 45 -7.93 -3.20 13.11
N LEU A 46 -7.90 -3.81 11.92
CA LEU A 46 -8.94 -4.70 11.42
C LEU A 46 -9.24 -5.82 12.43
N ARG A 47 -8.21 -6.51 12.93
CA ARG A 47 -8.38 -7.57 13.95
C ARG A 47 -9.16 -7.12 15.18
N ARG A 48 -8.94 -5.87 15.64
CA ARG A 48 -9.62 -5.31 16.81
C ARG A 48 -11.07 -4.96 16.47
N GLN A 49 -11.29 -4.33 15.31
CA GLN A 49 -12.60 -3.88 14.87
C GLN A 49 -13.56 -5.03 14.53
N LEU A 50 -13.06 -6.14 13.98
CA LEU A 50 -13.89 -7.31 13.63
C LEU A 50 -14.69 -7.90 14.82
N LYS A 51 -14.33 -7.58 16.06
CA LYS A 51 -15.05 -8.01 17.27
C LYS A 51 -16.29 -7.17 17.60
N ASP A 52 -16.46 -6.02 16.94
CA ASP A 52 -17.51 -5.05 17.21
C ASP A 52 -18.29 -4.75 15.93
N PRO A 53 -19.54 -5.25 15.79
CA PRO A 53 -20.38 -4.97 14.63
C PRO A 53 -20.62 -3.48 14.36
N GLN A 54 -20.53 -2.63 15.38
CA GLN A 54 -20.67 -1.18 15.21
C GLN A 54 -19.49 -0.56 14.44
N LYS A 55 -18.39 -1.32 14.27
CA LYS A 55 -17.21 -0.91 13.51
C LYS A 55 -17.19 -1.46 12.08
N ASN A 56 -18.23 -2.17 11.63
CA ASN A 56 -18.21 -2.81 10.30
C ASN A 56 -17.94 -1.83 9.16
N GLU A 57 -18.51 -0.63 9.19
CA GLU A 57 -18.25 0.39 8.17
C GLU A 57 -16.77 0.84 8.15
N ALA A 58 -16.21 1.14 9.32
CA ALA A 58 -14.78 1.45 9.45
C ALA A 58 -13.89 0.25 9.06
N SER A 59 -14.31 -0.98 9.35
CA SER A 59 -13.59 -2.20 8.95
C SER A 59 -13.59 -2.38 7.44
N LEU A 60 -14.69 -2.05 6.75
CA LEU A 60 -14.77 -2.10 5.29
C LEU A 60 -13.78 -1.12 4.65
N GLU A 61 -13.62 0.08 5.21
CA GLU A 61 -12.63 1.06 4.73
C GLU A 61 -11.21 0.50 4.85
N VAL A 62 -10.86 -0.07 6.02
CA VAL A 62 -9.56 -0.68 6.27
C VAL A 62 -9.30 -1.86 5.33
N VAL A 63 -10.28 -2.73 5.11
CA VAL A 63 -10.15 -3.87 4.18
C VAL A 63 -9.90 -3.39 2.75
N ARG A 64 -10.62 -2.37 2.29
CA ARG A 64 -10.44 -1.81 0.95
C ARG A 64 -9.09 -1.14 0.78
N GLU A 65 -8.57 -0.49 1.82
CA GLU A 65 -7.20 0.04 1.81
C GLU A 65 -6.17 -1.08 1.68
N LEU A 66 -6.31 -2.15 2.47
CA LEU A 66 -5.47 -3.35 2.39
C LEU A 66 -5.52 -3.99 0.99
N GLN A 67 -6.69 -4.07 0.36
CA GLN A 67 -6.83 -4.59 -1.00
C GLN A 67 -6.06 -3.73 -2.01
N LYS A 68 -6.17 -2.40 -1.94
CA LYS A 68 -5.40 -1.48 -2.79
C LYS A 68 -3.89 -1.66 -2.61
N LYS A 69 -3.41 -1.70 -1.37
CA LYS A 69 -1.98 -1.93 -1.07
C LYS A 69 -1.50 -3.30 -1.57
N THR A 70 -2.33 -4.34 -1.43
CA THR A 70 -2.06 -5.68 -1.97
C THR A 70 -1.90 -5.67 -3.49
N LEU A 71 -2.78 -4.97 -4.21
CA LEU A 71 -2.69 -4.84 -5.66
C LEU A 71 -1.43 -4.08 -6.09
N VAL A 72 -1.07 -3.01 -5.38
CA VAL A 72 0.17 -2.26 -5.63
C VAL A 72 1.38 -3.17 -5.40
N ALA A 73 1.46 -3.84 -4.25
CA ALA A 73 2.54 -4.77 -3.92
C ALA A 73 2.66 -5.91 -4.94
N ALA A 74 1.56 -6.41 -5.51
CA ALA A 74 1.59 -7.47 -6.52
C ALA A 74 2.33 -7.08 -7.81
N GLY A 75 2.53 -5.76 -8.04
CA GLY A 75 3.31 -5.22 -9.15
C GLY A 75 4.83 -5.23 -8.93
N PHE A 76 5.30 -5.53 -7.72
CA PHE A 76 6.73 -5.51 -7.38
C PHE A 76 7.39 -6.88 -7.55
N ASN A 77 8.72 -6.88 -7.62
CA ASN A 77 9.54 -8.07 -7.50
C ASN A 77 10.01 -8.21 -6.04
N PRO A 78 9.87 -9.39 -5.40
CA PRO A 78 10.41 -9.66 -4.07
C PRO A 78 11.96 -9.63 -4.03
N SER A 79 12.53 -9.23 -2.89
CA SER A 79 13.99 -9.06 -2.71
C SER A 79 14.78 -10.35 -2.97
N MET A 80 14.30 -11.48 -2.43
CA MET A 80 14.90 -12.80 -2.64
C MET A 80 15.04 -13.21 -4.12
N MET A 81 14.35 -12.53 -5.06
CA MET A 81 14.44 -12.86 -6.48
C MET A 81 15.88 -12.74 -7.02
N GLU A 82 16.66 -11.80 -6.50
CA GLU A 82 18.05 -11.59 -6.95
C GLU A 82 18.92 -12.81 -6.62
N SER A 83 18.69 -13.37 -5.42
CA SER A 83 19.31 -14.57 -4.87
C SER A 83 18.84 -15.90 -5.52
N VAL A 84 17.77 -15.88 -6.32
CA VAL A 84 17.27 -17.05 -7.04
C VAL A 84 18.00 -17.23 -8.38
N ILE A 85 18.51 -18.44 -8.64
CA ILE A 85 19.14 -18.78 -9.92
C ILE A 85 18.22 -18.47 -11.11
N GLU A 86 18.78 -17.92 -12.18
CA GLU A 86 18.02 -17.33 -13.30
C GLU A 86 16.93 -18.27 -13.86
N LYS A 87 17.26 -19.55 -14.08
CA LYS A 87 16.34 -20.57 -14.58
C LYS A 87 15.10 -20.80 -13.68
N LYS A 88 15.19 -20.50 -12.38
CA LYS A 88 14.09 -20.66 -11.41
C LYS A 88 13.29 -19.37 -11.19
N ARG A 89 13.79 -18.20 -11.59
CA ARG A 89 13.13 -16.90 -11.38
C ARG A 89 11.69 -16.85 -11.92
N PRO A 90 11.35 -17.39 -13.11
CA PRO A 90 9.97 -17.35 -13.60
C PRO A 90 8.99 -18.10 -12.69
N ARG A 91 9.38 -19.28 -12.18
CA ARG A 91 8.56 -20.05 -11.23
C ARG A 91 8.45 -19.33 -9.89
N PHE A 92 9.54 -18.73 -9.43
CA PHE A 92 9.56 -17.95 -8.19
C PHE A 92 8.59 -16.77 -8.25
N LEU A 93 8.63 -15.98 -9.34
CA LEU A 93 7.70 -14.86 -9.54
C LEU A 93 6.24 -15.32 -9.67
N LEU A 94 6.00 -16.47 -10.31
CA LEU A 94 4.64 -17.04 -10.40
C LEU A 94 4.10 -17.38 -9.01
N GLU A 95 4.91 -18.01 -8.15
CA GLU A 95 4.51 -18.34 -6.78
C GLU A 95 4.25 -17.08 -5.95
N TYR A 96 5.09 -16.04 -6.09
CA TYR A 96 4.87 -14.73 -5.48
C TYR A 96 3.52 -14.15 -5.88
N LYS A 97 3.24 -14.07 -7.19
CA LYS A 97 1.97 -13.56 -7.71
C LYS A 97 0.78 -14.38 -7.22
N ARG A 98 0.92 -15.70 -7.14
CA ARG A 98 -0.11 -16.61 -6.59
C ARG A 98 -0.42 -16.30 -5.12
N LYS A 99 0.59 -16.00 -4.32
CA LYS A 99 0.42 -15.63 -2.90
C LYS A 99 -0.21 -14.25 -2.73
N MET A 100 0.13 -13.29 -3.60
CA MET A 100 -0.55 -11.98 -3.62
C MET A 100 -2.04 -12.10 -3.99
N VAL A 101 -2.38 -12.95 -4.96
CA VAL A 101 -3.78 -13.26 -5.29
C VAL A 101 -4.48 -13.96 -4.11
N ALA A 102 -3.82 -14.89 -3.43
CA ALA A 102 -4.39 -15.55 -2.25
C ALA A 102 -4.64 -14.56 -1.09
N LEU A 103 -3.75 -13.59 -0.89
CA LEU A 103 -3.92 -12.50 0.08
C LEU A 103 -5.13 -11.64 -0.29
N LEU A 104 -5.25 -11.23 -1.56
CA LEU A 104 -6.36 -10.43 -2.04
C LEU A 104 -7.71 -11.16 -1.89
N ASN A 105 -7.76 -12.45 -2.24
CA ASN A 105 -8.96 -13.27 -2.07
C ASN A 105 -9.38 -13.36 -0.60
N GLY A 106 -8.42 -13.55 0.32
CA GLY A 106 -8.73 -13.55 1.75
C GLY A 106 -9.31 -12.21 2.23
N LEU A 107 -8.81 -11.08 1.71
CA LEU A 107 -9.37 -9.76 2.01
C LEU A 107 -10.78 -9.58 1.43
N LEU A 108 -11.06 -10.12 0.25
CA LEU A 108 -12.40 -10.14 -0.34
C LEU A 108 -13.37 -10.99 0.50
N ASP A 109 -12.92 -12.14 1.03
CA ASP A 109 -13.74 -12.97 1.94
C ASP A 109 -14.12 -12.21 3.23
N VAL A 110 -13.19 -11.38 3.75
CA VAL A 110 -13.47 -10.50 4.90
C VAL A 110 -14.48 -9.42 4.53
N GLU A 111 -14.30 -8.75 3.38
CA GLU A 111 -15.22 -7.73 2.88
C GLU A 111 -16.63 -8.29 2.68
N GLU A 112 -16.76 -9.44 2.02
CA GLU A 112 -18.03 -10.12 1.81
C GLU A 112 -18.73 -10.39 3.15
N ALA A 113 -18.02 -10.99 4.11
CA ALA A 113 -18.58 -11.29 5.42
C ALA A 113 -19.03 -10.02 6.17
N LEU A 114 -18.28 -8.92 6.08
CA LEU A 114 -18.66 -7.63 6.67
C LEU A 114 -19.90 -7.02 6.01
N ILE A 115 -20.05 -7.12 4.69
CA ILE A 115 -21.25 -6.67 3.96
C ILE A 115 -22.50 -7.40 4.47
N PHE A 116 -22.38 -8.69 4.77
CA PHE A 116 -23.46 -9.48 5.37
C PHE A 116 -23.54 -9.40 6.89
N SER A 117 -22.73 -8.54 7.53
CA SER A 117 -22.65 -8.38 8.99
C SER A 117 -22.35 -9.68 9.76
N ASP A 118 -21.64 -10.61 9.12
CA ASP A 118 -21.17 -11.86 9.71
C ASP A 118 -19.73 -11.69 10.23
N ASN A 119 -19.62 -11.02 11.39
CA ASN A 119 -18.33 -10.76 12.05
C ASN A 119 -17.56 -12.04 12.42
N ALA A 120 -18.26 -13.17 12.64
CA ALA A 120 -17.63 -14.45 12.94
C ALA A 120 -16.93 -15.02 11.70
N LYS A 121 -17.62 -15.04 10.55
CA LYS A 121 -17.04 -15.43 9.25
C LYS A 121 -15.91 -14.48 8.84
N ALA A 122 -16.09 -13.18 9.05
CA ALA A 122 -15.05 -12.17 8.79
C ALA A 122 -13.77 -12.45 9.61
N TYR A 123 -13.92 -12.79 10.90
CA TYR A 123 -12.79 -13.14 11.74
C TYR A 123 -12.13 -14.47 11.34
N GLU A 124 -12.90 -15.46 10.89
CA GLU A 124 -12.35 -16.70 10.35
C GLU A 124 -11.51 -16.45 9.10
N ALA A 125 -12.03 -15.68 8.14
CA ALA A 125 -11.32 -15.28 6.93
C ALA A 125 -10.03 -14.50 7.27
N TYR A 126 -10.11 -13.54 8.19
CA TYR A 126 -8.94 -12.80 8.68
C TYR A 126 -7.84 -13.73 9.23
N ARG A 127 -8.18 -14.78 9.97
CA ARG A 127 -7.18 -15.73 10.49
C ARG A 127 -6.48 -16.50 9.36
N LYS A 128 -7.19 -16.84 8.28
CA LYS A 128 -6.61 -17.51 7.10
C LYS A 128 -5.60 -16.59 6.40
N ILE A 129 -5.89 -15.28 6.34
CA ILE A 129 -4.95 -14.28 5.80
C ILE A 129 -3.62 -14.30 6.56
N GLY A 130 -3.65 -14.37 7.90
CA GLY A 130 -2.44 -14.39 8.72
C GLY A 130 -1.47 -15.53 8.36
N LYS A 131 -2.01 -16.70 7.96
CA LYS A 131 -1.21 -17.82 7.49
C LYS A 131 -0.56 -17.53 6.12
N VAL A 132 -1.33 -16.97 5.17
CA VAL A 132 -0.82 -16.60 3.85
C VAL A 132 0.30 -15.57 3.94
N ARG A 133 0.15 -14.56 4.80
CA ARG A 133 1.17 -13.53 5.01
C ARG A 133 2.48 -14.13 5.53
N ARG A 134 2.42 -14.92 6.60
CA ARG A 134 3.61 -15.53 7.20
C ARG A 134 4.35 -16.43 6.20
N GLU A 135 3.62 -17.32 5.53
CA GLU A 135 4.21 -18.17 4.49
C GLU A 135 4.79 -17.37 3.32
N GLY A 136 4.23 -16.20 3.02
CA GLY A 136 4.76 -15.29 2.01
C GLY A 136 6.07 -14.65 2.45
N HIS A 137 6.14 -14.10 3.66
CA HIS A 137 7.37 -13.50 4.20
C HIS A 137 8.50 -14.53 4.24
N GLU A 138 8.25 -15.75 4.76
CA GLU A 138 9.23 -16.85 4.80
C GLU A 138 9.76 -17.26 3.40
N GLN A 139 8.98 -17.03 2.33
CA GLN A 139 9.34 -17.49 0.97
C GLN A 139 9.94 -16.42 0.08
N PHE A 140 9.70 -15.14 0.37
CA PHE A 140 9.97 -14.04 -0.55
C PHE A 140 10.73 -12.86 0.06
N GLN A 141 10.83 -12.77 1.39
CA GLN A 141 11.61 -11.76 2.09
C GLN A 141 12.94 -12.36 2.54
N GLU A 142 14.03 -11.62 2.33
CA GLU A 142 15.34 -12.00 2.87
C GLU A 142 15.33 -11.84 4.39
N GLU A 143 15.99 -12.76 5.10
CA GLU A 143 16.15 -12.64 6.55
C GLU A 143 16.98 -11.39 6.84
N GLU A 144 16.48 -10.51 7.70
CA GLU A 144 17.22 -9.35 8.18
C GLU A 144 18.30 -9.89 9.13
N GLU A 145 19.58 -9.65 8.83
CA GLU A 145 20.66 -9.91 9.78
C GLU A 145 20.48 -8.93 10.96
N GLU A 146 20.08 -9.44 12.13
CA GLU A 146 20.07 -8.65 13.36
C GLU A 146 21.52 -8.25 13.67
N GLU A 147 21.89 -6.98 13.44
CA GLU A 147 23.13 -6.42 13.98
C GLU A 147 23.01 -6.45 15.52
N GLU A 148 23.72 -7.39 16.16
CA GLU A 148 23.89 -7.41 17.62
C GLU A 148 24.69 -6.16 18.05
N ASP A 149 24.00 -5.13 18.52
CA ASP A 149 24.56 -3.96 19.21
C ASP A 149 24.94 -4.26 20.68
#